data_AF-A0A1V5GNL7-F1
#
_entry.id   AF-A0A1V5GNL7-F1
#
_cell.length_a   1.000
_cell.length_b   1.000
_cell.length_c   1.000
_cell.angle_alpha   90.00
_cell.angle_beta   90.00
_cell.angle_gamma   90.00
#
_symmetry.space_group_name_H-M   'P 1'
#
loop_
_entity.id
_entity.type
_entity.pdbx_description
1 polymer ?
#
loop_
_entity_poly.entity_id
_entity_poly.type
_entity_poly.pdbx_seq_one_letter_code
_entity_poly.pdbx_strand_id
1 'polypeptide(L)'
;MDNKQLAEVAKILGVSEDSISAMDDEIKNSMTAVFEQVAVKNDEDKKAVFEALDNLWQKGSIYIELSEVAKSTGITTETLRSLDYETQQTIVYEFMMDSSQTARFYDLVNKSLAVADLPNVAKLIGTPVRELRSLPRRIQENVCGAYAMEYDADSTNTDLIDTIREMIAP
;
A
#
# COMPACT_ATOMS: atom_id res chain seq x y z
N MET A 1 3.26 7.43 -20.42
CA MET A 1 2.92 6.35 -21.37
C MET A 1 2.38 6.95 -22.66
N ASP A 2 2.96 6.62 -23.81
CA ASP A 2 2.40 6.99 -25.11
C ASP A 2 1.36 5.96 -25.62
N ASN A 3 0.59 6.30 -26.66
CA ASN A 3 -0.48 5.43 -27.18
C ASN A 3 0.03 4.07 -27.69
N LYS A 4 1.26 4.01 -28.21
CA LYS A 4 1.83 2.76 -28.72
C LYS A 4 2.23 1.85 -27.57
N GLN A 5 2.84 2.40 -26.53
CA GLN A 5 3.15 1.69 -25.29
C GLN A 5 1.86 1.18 -24.64
N LEU A 6 0.82 2.02 -24.57
CA LEU A 6 -0.47 1.65 -23.99
C LEU A 6 -1.09 0.46 -24.72
N ALA A 7 -1.16 0.50 -26.05
CA ALA A 7 -1.72 -0.60 -26.86
C ALA A 7 -0.93 -1.91 -26.67
N GLU A 8 0.40 -1.85 -26.59
CA GLU A 8 1.21 -3.06 -26.40
C GLU A 8 1.08 -3.62 -24.97
N VAL A 9 1.03 -2.77 -23.94
CA VAL A 9 0.79 -3.21 -22.55
C VAL A 9 -0.60 -3.85 -22.43
N ALA A 10 -1.64 -3.23 -23.02
CA ALA A 10 -3.00 -3.78 -23.05
C ALA A 10 -3.03 -5.17 -23.69
N LYS A 11 -2.33 -5.32 -24.80
CA LYS A 11 -2.20 -6.58 -25.53
C LYS A 11 -1.43 -7.66 -24.74
N ILE A 12 -0.34 -7.30 -24.06
CA ILE A 12 0.43 -8.23 -23.20
C ILE A 12 -0.46 -8.76 -22.08
N LEU A 13 -1.21 -7.86 -21.44
CA LEU A 13 -2.09 -8.19 -20.32
C LEU A 13 -3.40 -8.87 -20.73
N GLY A 14 -3.79 -8.76 -22.01
CA GLY A 14 -5.09 -9.24 -22.49
C GLY A 14 -6.27 -8.42 -21.96
N VAL A 15 -6.05 -7.14 -21.67
CA VAL A 15 -7.07 -6.19 -21.17
C VAL A 15 -7.36 -5.11 -22.21
N SER A 16 -8.41 -4.30 -21.99
CA SER A 16 -8.70 -3.17 -22.88
C SER A 16 -7.72 -2.01 -22.67
N GLU A 17 -7.46 -1.27 -23.74
CA GLU A 17 -6.72 0.01 -23.68
C GLU A 17 -7.37 0.99 -22.68
N ASP A 18 -8.71 1.02 -22.67
CA ASP A 18 -9.49 1.85 -21.74
C ASP A 18 -9.16 1.54 -20.28
N SER A 19 -9.00 0.26 -19.93
CA SER A 19 -8.67 -0.18 -18.57
C SER A 19 -7.34 0.40 -18.08
N ILE A 20 -6.35 0.52 -18.97
CA ILE A 20 -5.05 1.12 -18.64
C ILE A 20 -5.14 2.65 -18.68
N SER A 21 -5.89 3.21 -19.63
CA SER A 21 -6.02 4.66 -19.80
C SER A 21 -6.63 5.35 -18.59
N ALA A 22 -7.56 4.67 -17.90
CA ALA A 22 -8.25 5.14 -16.71
C ALA A 22 -7.35 5.19 -15.47
N MET A 23 -6.19 4.53 -15.51
CA MET A 23 -5.24 4.52 -14.40
C MET A 23 -4.56 5.89 -14.26
N ASP A 24 -4.14 6.17 -13.03
CA ASP A 24 -3.37 7.39 -12.77
C ASP A 24 -1.96 7.35 -13.36
N ASP A 25 -1.32 8.52 -13.35
CA ASP A 25 -0.01 8.68 -13.96
C ASP A 25 1.09 7.93 -13.21
N GLU A 26 0.96 7.69 -11.90
CA GLU A 26 1.92 6.88 -11.13
C GLU A 26 1.98 5.45 -11.69
N ILE A 27 0.82 4.83 -11.88
CA ILE A 27 0.74 3.46 -12.41
C ILE A 27 1.19 3.42 -13.87
N LYS A 28 0.73 4.34 -14.71
CA LYS A 28 1.12 4.40 -16.13
C LYS A 28 2.61 4.64 -16.30
N ASN A 29 3.22 5.50 -15.49
CA ASN A 29 4.67 5.73 -15.54
C ASN A 29 5.45 4.49 -15.08
N SER A 30 4.96 3.80 -14.05
CA SER A 30 5.56 2.54 -13.60
C SER A 30 5.49 1.45 -14.67
N MET A 31 4.34 1.34 -15.36
CA MET A 31 4.17 0.39 -16.48
C MET A 31 5.09 0.74 -17.66
N THR A 32 5.22 2.03 -18.00
CA THR A 32 6.18 2.48 -19.01
C THR A 32 7.61 2.08 -18.64
N ALA A 33 8.02 2.25 -17.38
CA ALA A 33 9.34 1.86 -16.93
C ALA A 33 9.59 0.34 -17.06
N VAL A 34 8.63 -0.49 -16.65
CA VAL A 34 8.71 -1.96 -16.84
C VAL A 34 8.86 -2.31 -18.32
N PHE A 35 8.06 -1.67 -19.18
CA PHE A 35 8.08 -1.92 -20.62
C PHE A 35 9.41 -1.50 -21.27
N GLU A 36 10.01 -0.39 -20.83
CA GLU A 36 11.26 0.15 -21.39
C GLU A 36 12.52 -0.58 -20.88
N GLN A 37 12.51 -1.08 -19.64
CA GLN A 37 13.69 -1.64 -19.00
C GLN A 37 13.95 -3.11 -19.36
N VAL A 38 12.91 -3.86 -19.77
CA VAL A 38 13.08 -5.29 -20.02
C VAL A 38 13.37 -5.58 -21.49
N ALA A 39 14.66 -5.83 -21.78
CA ALA A 39 15.06 -6.43 -23.04
C ALA A 39 14.64 -7.92 -23.05
N VAL A 40 13.44 -8.19 -23.55
CA VAL A 40 12.88 -9.55 -23.65
C VAL A 40 13.71 -10.39 -24.62
N LYS A 41 14.44 -11.38 -24.09
CA LYS A 41 15.31 -12.27 -24.89
C LYS A 41 14.82 -13.71 -24.90
N ASN A 42 14.08 -14.12 -23.88
CA ASN A 42 13.53 -15.47 -23.76
C ASN A 42 12.09 -15.45 -23.20
N ASP A 43 11.48 -16.63 -23.03
CA ASP A 43 10.12 -16.74 -22.51
C ASP A 43 10.02 -16.47 -20.99
N GLU A 44 11.11 -16.61 -20.25
CA GLU A 44 11.17 -16.26 -18.82
C GLU A 44 11.10 -14.74 -18.63
N ASP A 45 11.81 -13.97 -19.47
CA ASP A 45 11.73 -12.51 -19.51
C ASP A 45 10.31 -12.05 -19.87
N LYS A 46 9.64 -12.72 -20.83
CA LYS A 46 8.24 -12.40 -21.17
C LYS A 46 7.32 -12.61 -19.97
N LYS A 47 7.50 -13.72 -19.25
CA LYS A 47 6.72 -14.03 -18.06
C LYS A 47 6.96 -12.99 -16.96
N ALA A 48 8.21 -12.60 -16.72
CA ALA A 48 8.55 -11.58 -15.73
C ALA A 48 7.94 -10.21 -16.08
N VAL A 49 7.98 -9.81 -17.36
CA VAL A 49 7.31 -8.59 -17.83
C VAL A 49 5.81 -8.66 -17.62
N PHE A 50 5.18 -9.77 -18.00
CA PHE A 50 3.75 -9.97 -17.81
C PHE A 50 3.37 -9.86 -16.33
N GLU A 51 4.06 -10.57 -15.44
CA GLU A 51 3.78 -10.54 -14.00
C GLU A 51 3.99 -9.15 -13.40
N ALA A 52 5.03 -8.42 -13.81
CA ALA A 52 5.26 -7.06 -13.35
C ALA A 52 4.15 -6.09 -13.82
N LEU A 53 3.73 -6.19 -15.08
CA LEU A 53 2.64 -5.39 -15.62
C LEU A 53 1.29 -5.76 -15.00
N ASP A 54 1.03 -7.04 -14.75
CA ASP A 54 -0.21 -7.53 -14.15
C ASP A 54 -0.34 -7.05 -12.71
N ASN A 55 0.73 -7.10 -11.92
CA ASN A 55 0.76 -6.54 -10.57
C ASN A 55 0.46 -5.02 -10.57
N LEU A 56 1.03 -4.27 -11.53
CA LEU A 56 0.74 -2.84 -11.67
C LEU A 56 -0.70 -2.59 -12.10
N TRP A 57 -1.25 -3.44 -12.98
CA TRP A 57 -2.63 -3.33 -13.44
C TRP A 57 -3.63 -3.61 -12.33
N GLN A 58 -3.38 -4.64 -11.51
CA GLN A 58 -4.17 -4.92 -10.31
C GLN A 58 -4.11 -3.76 -9.33
N LYS A 59 -2.91 -3.23 -9.06
CA LYS A 59 -2.73 -2.05 -8.17
C LYS A 59 -3.47 -0.82 -8.71
N GLY A 60 -3.39 -0.56 -10.01
CA GLY A 60 -4.12 0.52 -10.66
C GLY A 60 -5.63 0.37 -10.57
N SER A 61 -6.14 -0.86 -10.69
CA SER A 61 -7.57 -1.15 -10.54
C SER A 61 -8.04 -0.86 -9.10
N ILE A 62 -7.25 -1.24 -8.09
CA ILE A 62 -7.52 -0.88 -6.69
C ILE A 62 -7.53 0.64 -6.52
N TYR A 63 -6.59 1.37 -7.10
CA TYR A 63 -6.51 2.84 -6.98
C TYR A 63 -7.72 3.56 -7.61
N ILE A 64 -8.27 3.03 -8.70
CA ILE A 64 -9.51 3.51 -9.31
C ILE A 64 -10.66 3.34 -8.32
N GLU A 65 -10.85 2.13 -7.78
CA GLU A 65 -11.94 1.84 -6.84
C GLU A 65 -11.80 2.60 -5.51
N LEU A 66 -10.58 2.77 -4.99
CA LEU A 66 -10.35 3.62 -3.82
C LEU A 66 -10.78 5.08 -4.05
N SER A 67 -10.78 5.55 -5.29
CA SER A 67 -11.29 6.89 -5.62
C SER A 67 -12.82 6.95 -5.50
N GLU A 68 -13.52 5.86 -5.80
CA GLU A 68 -14.97 5.75 -5.57
C GLU A 68 -15.31 5.58 -4.09
N VAL A 69 -14.52 4.79 -3.35
CA VAL A 69 -14.61 4.69 -1.88
C VAL A 69 -14.46 6.09 -1.26
N ALA A 70 -13.47 6.87 -1.69
CA ALA A 70 -13.24 8.21 -1.19
C ALA A 70 -14.46 9.12 -1.40
N LYS A 71 -15.04 9.12 -2.61
CA LYS A 71 -16.24 9.90 -2.94
C LYS A 71 -17.46 9.49 -2.10
N SER A 72 -17.64 8.19 -1.87
CA SER A 72 -18.80 7.65 -1.15
C SER A 72 -18.70 7.86 0.36
N THR A 73 -17.50 7.71 0.93
CA THR A 73 -17.29 7.71 2.39
C THR A 73 -16.85 9.05 2.95
N GLY A 74 -16.22 9.91 2.14
CA GLY A 74 -15.56 11.13 2.60
C GLY A 74 -14.14 10.92 3.16
N ILE A 75 -13.62 9.68 3.18
CA ILE A 75 -12.21 9.41 3.48
C ILE A 75 -11.37 9.88 2.30
N THR A 76 -10.25 10.56 2.55
CA THR A 76 -9.45 11.12 1.46
C THR A 76 -8.76 10.00 0.66
N THR A 77 -8.61 10.21 -0.66
CA THR A 77 -7.85 9.31 -1.52
C THR A 77 -6.41 9.15 -1.05
N GLU A 78 -5.81 10.22 -0.52
CA GLU A 78 -4.46 10.19 0.06
C GLU A 78 -4.37 9.22 1.24
N THR A 79 -5.30 9.32 2.19
CA THR A 79 -5.35 8.40 3.34
C THR A 79 -5.58 6.95 2.91
N LEU A 80 -6.47 6.70 1.94
CA LEU A 80 -6.70 5.35 1.46
C LEU A 80 -5.46 4.77 0.76
N ARG A 81 -4.75 5.58 -0.02
CA ARG A 81 -3.51 5.16 -0.71
C ARG A 81 -2.30 5.03 0.21
N SER A 82 -2.31 5.64 1.39
CA SER A 82 -1.23 5.49 2.37
C SER A 82 -1.30 4.18 3.16
N LEU A 83 -2.44 3.49 3.13
CA LEU A 83 -2.60 2.19 3.81
C LEU A 83 -1.75 1.12 3.11
N ASP A 84 -1.44 0.06 3.84
CA ASP A 84 -0.84 -1.12 3.23
C ASP A 84 -1.75 -1.74 2.15
N TYR A 85 -1.15 -2.38 1.15
CA TYR A 85 -1.88 -2.87 -0.02
C TYR A 85 -2.96 -3.91 0.33
N GLU A 86 -2.74 -4.74 1.35
CA GLU A 86 -3.73 -5.73 1.80
C GLU A 86 -4.97 -5.05 2.38
N THR A 87 -4.79 -3.99 3.18
CA THR A 87 -5.89 -3.16 3.67
C THR A 87 -6.62 -2.46 2.52
N GLN A 88 -5.89 -1.91 1.54
CA GLN A 88 -6.49 -1.28 0.35
C GLN A 88 -7.41 -2.26 -0.41
N GLN A 89 -6.92 -3.48 -0.66
CA GLN A 89 -7.69 -4.54 -1.31
C GLN A 89 -8.93 -4.92 -0.49
N THR A 90 -8.77 -5.08 0.82
CA THR A 90 -9.90 -5.41 1.72
C THR A 90 -10.99 -4.36 1.66
N ILE A 91 -10.63 -3.07 1.71
CA ILE A 91 -11.58 -1.96 1.59
C ILE A 91 -12.31 -2.00 0.26
N VAL A 92 -11.60 -2.17 -0.86
CA VAL A 92 -12.22 -2.25 -2.19
C VAL A 92 -13.18 -3.44 -2.28
N TYR A 93 -12.78 -4.63 -1.83
CA TYR A 93 -13.64 -5.81 -1.87
C TYR A 93 -14.89 -5.66 -1.01
N GLU A 94 -14.77 -5.16 0.22
CA GLU A 94 -15.92 -4.92 1.08
C GLU A 94 -16.84 -3.83 0.49
N PHE A 95 -16.27 -2.79 -0.13
CA PHE A 95 -17.03 -1.73 -0.81
C PHE A 95 -17.80 -2.23 -2.03
N MET A 96 -17.19 -3.08 -2.85
CA MET A 96 -17.87 -3.72 -3.99
C MET A 96 -19.00 -4.65 -3.55
N MET A 97 -18.87 -5.27 -2.38
CA MET A 97 -19.89 -6.15 -1.81
C MET A 97 -21.06 -5.38 -1.20
N ASP A 98 -20.79 -4.35 -0.40
CA ASP A 98 -21.80 -3.49 0.21
C ASP A 98 -21.22 -2.09 0.50
N SER A 99 -21.41 -1.17 -0.43
CA SER A 99 -20.91 0.21 -0.34
C SER A 99 -21.60 1.06 0.72
N SER A 100 -22.69 0.57 1.36
CA SER A 100 -23.43 1.30 2.38
C SER A 100 -22.77 1.25 3.77
N GLN A 101 -21.76 0.40 3.96
CA GLN A 101 -21.11 0.15 5.25
C GLN A 101 -20.05 1.21 5.61
N THR A 102 -20.39 2.50 5.53
CA THR A 102 -19.43 3.60 5.78
C THR A 102 -18.68 3.46 7.10
N ALA A 103 -19.36 3.11 8.19
CA ALA A 103 -18.73 2.91 9.51
C ALA A 103 -17.68 1.80 9.52
N ARG A 104 -17.90 0.73 8.74
CA ARG A 104 -16.95 -0.38 8.59
C ARG A 104 -15.68 0.07 7.87
N PHE A 105 -15.79 0.88 6.83
CA PHE A 105 -14.62 1.42 6.13
C PHE A 105 -13.79 2.33 7.04
N TYR A 106 -14.43 3.19 7.83
CA TYR A 106 -13.73 3.98 8.85
C TYR A 106 -13.02 3.10 9.89
N ASP A 107 -13.66 2.02 10.36
CA ASP A 107 -13.04 1.06 11.29
C ASP A 107 -11.78 0.40 10.69
N LEU A 108 -11.84 -0.05 9.43
CA LEU A 108 -10.68 -0.63 8.73
C LEU A 108 -9.54 0.38 8.59
N VAL A 109 -9.85 1.59 8.14
CA VAL A 109 -8.86 2.66 7.96
C VAL A 109 -8.22 3.04 9.29
N ASN A 110 -9.02 3.30 10.33
CA ASN A 110 -8.51 3.68 11.65
C ASN A 110 -7.63 2.59 12.25
N LYS A 111 -8.03 1.33 12.11
CA LYS A 111 -7.20 0.20 12.52
C LYS A 111 -5.86 0.23 11.81
N SER A 112 -5.83 0.26 10.47
CA SER A 112 -4.57 0.25 9.73
C SER A 112 -3.67 1.44 10.07
N LEU A 113 -4.24 2.65 10.18
CA LEU A 113 -3.49 3.85 10.57
C LEU A 113 -2.89 3.77 11.98
N ALA A 114 -3.57 3.14 12.93
CA ALA A 114 -3.08 3.02 14.30
C ALA A 114 -1.76 2.23 14.42
N VAL A 115 -1.37 1.50 13.37
CA VAL A 115 -0.12 0.73 13.31
C VAL A 115 0.75 1.09 12.10
N ALA A 116 0.46 2.21 11.43
CA ALA A 116 1.15 2.61 10.20
C ALA A 116 2.65 2.85 10.40
N ASP A 117 3.05 3.33 11.59
CA ASP A 117 4.44 3.61 11.94
C ASP A 117 5.24 2.39 12.42
N LEU A 118 4.67 1.18 12.42
CA LEU A 118 5.40 -0.03 12.81
C LEU A 118 6.75 -0.20 12.09
N PRO A 119 6.90 0.08 10.78
CA PRO A 119 8.19 0.03 10.11
C PRO A 119 9.21 1.04 10.66
N ASN A 120 8.75 2.23 11.05
CA ASN A 120 9.59 3.28 11.62
C ASN A 120 10.02 2.92 13.04
N VAL A 121 9.09 2.40 13.85
CA VAL A 121 9.35 1.84 15.19
C VAL A 121 10.40 0.73 15.10
N ALA A 122 10.20 -0.24 14.20
CA ALA A 122 11.11 -1.36 13.95
C ALA A 122 12.53 -0.88 13.65
N LYS A 123 12.65 0.12 12.76
CA LYS A 123 13.92 0.75 12.40
C LYS A 123 14.57 1.45 13.59
N LEU A 124 13.79 2.17 14.40
CA LEU A 124 14.29 2.92 15.55
C LEU A 124 14.95 1.99 16.60
N ILE A 125 14.32 0.87 16.92
CA ILE A 125 14.81 -0.03 17.98
C ILE A 125 15.73 -1.16 17.48
N GLY A 126 15.87 -1.32 16.16
CA GLY A 126 16.69 -2.35 15.52
C GLY A 126 16.03 -3.74 15.49
N THR A 127 14.71 -3.81 15.46
CA THR A 127 13.94 -5.08 15.49
C THR A 127 13.26 -5.32 14.14
N PRO A 128 13.23 -6.57 13.61
CA PRO A 128 12.47 -6.86 12.39
C PRO A 128 10.98 -6.51 12.53
N VAL A 129 10.42 -5.78 11.57
CA VAL A 129 8.99 -5.38 11.60
C VAL A 129 8.03 -6.57 11.73
N ARG A 130 8.43 -7.74 11.21
CA ARG A 130 7.66 -8.99 11.35
C ARG A 130 7.46 -9.41 12.80
N GLU A 131 8.43 -9.14 13.67
CA GLU A 131 8.35 -9.47 15.09
C GLU A 131 7.35 -8.53 15.77
N LEU A 132 7.39 -7.24 15.44
CA LEU A 132 6.39 -6.29 15.94
C LEU A 132 4.97 -6.64 15.46
N ARG A 133 4.81 -7.04 14.19
CA ARG A 133 3.52 -7.49 13.65
C ARG A 133 2.97 -8.75 14.32
N SER A 134 3.82 -9.55 14.97
CA SER A 134 3.41 -10.75 15.70
C SER A 134 2.90 -10.45 17.11
N LEU A 135 3.16 -9.25 17.64
CA LEU A 135 2.70 -8.83 18.95
C LEU A 135 1.18 -8.65 18.98
N PRO A 136 0.54 -8.73 20.16
CA PRO A 136 -0.86 -8.33 20.32
C PRO A 136 -1.12 -6.94 19.75
N ARG A 137 -2.27 -6.77 19.09
CA ARG A 137 -2.63 -5.50 18.41
C ARG A 137 -2.51 -4.28 19.31
N ARG A 138 -2.93 -4.39 20.58
CA ARG A 138 -2.79 -3.34 21.58
C ARG A 138 -1.33 -2.90 21.79
N ILE A 139 -0.37 -3.84 21.76
CA ILE A 139 1.06 -3.51 21.91
C ILE A 139 1.55 -2.78 20.65
N GLN A 140 1.15 -3.24 19.46
CA GLN A 140 1.49 -2.57 18.20
C GLN A 140 1.03 -1.10 18.20
N GLU A 141 -0.22 -0.87 18.61
CA GLU A 141 -0.80 0.48 18.70
C GLU A 141 -0.08 1.33 19.75
N ASN A 142 0.25 0.76 20.91
CA ASN A 142 0.98 1.48 21.96
C ASN A 142 2.37 1.92 21.50
N VAL A 143 3.14 1.06 20.84
CA VAL A 143 4.49 1.42 20.38
C VAL A 143 4.46 2.44 19.24
N CYS A 144 3.47 2.36 18.36
CA CYS A 144 3.24 3.39 17.34
C CYS A 144 2.82 4.72 17.97
N GLY A 145 1.95 4.68 18.98
CA GLY A 145 1.55 5.86 19.74
C GLY A 145 2.73 6.54 20.44
N ALA A 146 3.57 5.77 21.13
CA ALA A 146 4.78 6.28 21.77
C ALA A 146 5.73 6.92 20.74
N TYR A 147 5.96 6.25 19.61
CA TYR A 147 6.78 6.78 18.52
C TYR A 147 6.22 8.09 17.97
N ALA A 148 4.93 8.16 17.65
CA ALA A 148 4.31 9.37 17.12
C ALA A 148 4.34 10.55 18.10
N MET A 149 4.35 10.28 19.40
CA MET A 149 4.34 11.32 20.45
C MET A 149 5.72 11.81 20.85
N GLU A 150 6.72 10.93 20.84
CA GLU A 150 8.03 11.20 21.47
C GLU A 150 9.20 11.21 20.48
N TYR A 151 9.02 10.73 19.25
CA TYR A 151 10.10 10.70 18.28
C TYR A 151 10.58 12.10 17.91
N ASP A 152 11.88 12.33 18.04
CA ASP A 152 12.55 13.56 17.65
C ASP A 152 13.70 13.23 16.68
N ALA A 153 13.63 13.77 15.46
CA ALA A 153 14.62 13.53 14.42
C ALA A 153 16.02 14.10 14.77
N ASP A 154 16.09 15.07 15.67
CA ASP A 154 17.32 15.73 16.10
C ASP A 154 17.92 15.12 17.39
N SER A 155 17.30 14.06 17.92
CA SER A 155 17.68 13.38 19.17
C SER A 155 18.18 11.94 18.96
N THR A 156 18.90 11.41 19.93
CA THR A 156 19.25 9.98 19.98
C THR A 156 18.06 9.09 20.29
N ASN A 157 16.93 9.65 20.75
CA ASN A 157 15.71 8.94 21.10
C ASN A 157 15.93 7.80 22.12
N THR A 158 16.93 7.91 22.99
CA THR A 158 17.35 6.82 23.89
C THR A 158 16.23 6.41 24.85
N ASP A 159 15.56 7.36 25.49
CA ASP A 159 14.46 7.09 26.43
C ASP A 159 13.26 6.45 25.71
N LEU A 160 12.95 6.90 24.50
CA LEU A 160 11.90 6.31 23.65
C LEU A 160 12.25 4.88 23.25
N ILE A 161 13.50 4.62 22.85
CA ILE A 161 13.98 3.29 22.50
C ILE A 161 13.83 2.34 23.69
N ASP A 162 14.25 2.77 24.88
CA ASP A 162 14.17 1.96 26.10
C ASP A 162 12.70 1.70 26.48
N THR A 163 11.85 2.72 26.42
CA THR A 163 10.41 2.60 26.66
C THR A 163 9.75 1.60 25.71
N ILE A 164 10.02 1.70 24.40
CA ILE A 164 9.46 0.76 23.41
C ILE A 164 9.97 -0.66 23.68
N ARG A 165 11.25 -0.83 24.03
CA ARG A 165 11.82 -2.15 24.34
C ARG A 165 11.17 -2.78 25.58
N GLU A 166 10.84 -1.99 26.58
CA GLU A 166 10.08 -2.45 27.75
C GLU A 166 8.65 -2.86 27.36
N MET A 167 7.98 -2.12 26.49
CA MET A 167 6.62 -2.45 26.05
C MET A 167 6.50 -3.77 25.29
N ILE A 168 7.55 -4.15 24.55
CA ILE A 168 7.57 -5.39 23.75
C ILE A 168 8.22 -6.56 24.47
N ALA A 169 8.70 -6.36 25.71
CA ALA A 169 9.27 -7.43 26.51
C ALA A 169 8.20 -8.51 26.82
N PRO A 170 8.57 -9.80 26.87
CA PRO A 170 7.65 -10.90 27.12
C PRO A 170 6.90 -10.85 28.46
#